data_AF-A0A7L4YQV4-F1
#
_entry.id   AF-A0A7L4YQV4-F1
#
_cell.length_a   1.000
_cell.length_b   1.000
_cell.length_c   1.000
_cell.angle_alpha   90.00
_cell.angle_beta   90.00
_cell.angle_gamma   90.00
#
_symmetry.space_group_name_H-M   'P 1'
#
loop_
_entity.id
_entity.type
_entity.pdbx_description
1 polymer ?
#
loop_
_entity_poly.entity_id
_entity_poly.type
_entity_poly.pdbx_seq_one_letter_code
_entity_poly.pdbx_strand_id
1 'polypeptide(L)'
;MSPTPFPLPRPTSEPVSVPINGGSFQLILRVAPELIGETRDIVDRVFAMAEAGRLTDGEPTMLGFNPYWLSQTGPQQFTVLTFDYRDTDNFQRTRTDDLTTALWIEAAQRDVVLRSGVGVAPSEVTLSVTVQRAAMDVLASGGNDSLVLARLSAPTPQQVEAGEARDSGWTLSTSEEAKRRGRRTEEVVSGRLVSLAPSIIPFLALPAGSAAEFNGATFRAAWQQTTPIRVFLDGSGAGAGRSAEEPAAPMPADASAPDGPGVGTPGVAAPTDEPAAGLQTQEHQVGELTLTTKSSTELAPNAASVVSHFARRTPEELRDGFAIGLGFNVFSLQQTGETTHAIMAPNYADPMSFHRERVDDLTVALRIAAAQAEVVRDAGVQASNTTMSDEVSVQRAAFDAYRSGAPEPLVFERVPLPQDQQVSAEGRRRSGWMLSVSRATSDNERMLQGIPAGTLVAMMPALVPFLQLPDDCVLSFAGQQFQNGYQIDSAKIVELATAHPGASMGELITEHGAGRRIL
;
A
#
# COMPACT_ATOMS: atom_id res chain seq x y z
N MET A 1 -8.47 25.49 -7.84
CA MET A 1 -7.23 25.69 -7.06
C MET A 1 -6.24 24.63 -7.51
N SER A 2 -4.97 24.97 -7.74
CA SER A 2 -3.94 23.97 -8.10
C SER A 2 -3.85 22.91 -6.99
N PRO A 3 -3.70 21.61 -7.32
CA PRO A 3 -3.55 20.57 -6.31
C PRO A 3 -2.38 20.91 -5.39
N THR A 4 -2.63 20.92 -4.08
CA THR A 4 -1.58 21.19 -3.09
C THR A 4 -0.63 19.99 -3.10
N PRO A 5 0.69 20.18 -3.26
CA PRO A 5 1.64 19.07 -3.34
C PRO A 5 1.48 18.14 -2.15
N PHE A 6 1.63 16.84 -2.39
CA PHE A 6 1.51 15.81 -1.37
C PHE A 6 2.76 14.91 -1.34
N PRO A 7 3.37 14.67 -0.17
CA PRO A 7 3.10 15.36 1.10
C PRO A 7 3.47 16.85 1.05
N LEU A 8 3.11 17.61 2.10
CA LEU A 8 3.42 19.04 2.22
C LEU A 8 4.89 19.33 1.82
N PRO A 9 5.14 20.23 0.85
CA PRO A 9 6.49 20.47 0.35
C PRO A 9 7.34 21.16 1.42
N ARG A 10 8.66 20.97 1.34
CA ARG A 10 9.58 21.66 2.25
C ARG A 10 9.55 23.17 2.03
N PRO A 11 9.57 23.98 3.10
CA PRO A 11 9.74 25.42 2.98
C PRO A 11 11.09 25.76 2.34
N THR A 12 11.08 26.77 1.47
CA THR A 12 12.30 27.31 0.83
C THR A 12 12.66 28.72 1.29
N SER A 13 11.76 29.37 2.03
CA SER A 13 11.98 30.72 2.56
C SER A 13 12.90 30.71 3.77
N GLU A 14 13.72 31.75 3.88
CA GLU A 14 14.55 31.99 5.06
C GLU A 14 13.70 32.23 6.32
N PRO A 15 14.10 31.71 7.49
CA PRO A 15 13.34 31.87 8.71
C PRO A 15 13.37 33.29 9.25
N VAL A 16 12.21 33.77 9.69
CA VAL A 16 12.01 35.09 10.30
C VAL A 16 11.77 34.98 11.80
N SER A 17 12.16 36.01 12.55
CA SER A 17 11.88 36.08 13.98
C SER A 17 10.46 36.56 14.24
N VAL A 18 9.70 35.78 14.99
CA VAL A 18 8.32 36.02 15.40
C VAL A 18 8.29 36.23 16.92
N PRO A 19 8.19 37.48 17.40
CA PRO A 19 8.05 37.76 18.82
C PRO A 19 6.60 37.49 19.28
N ILE A 20 6.44 36.71 20.33
CA ILE A 20 5.17 36.41 20.99
C ILE A 20 5.20 36.98 22.41
N ASN A 21 4.18 37.74 22.78
CA ASN A 21 4.08 38.35 24.11
C ASN A 21 3.21 37.48 25.03
N GLY A 22 3.82 36.93 26.07
CA GLY A 22 3.15 36.12 27.11
C GLY A 22 2.72 36.93 28.33
N GLY A 23 2.77 38.27 28.27
CA GLY A 23 2.43 39.18 29.35
C GLY A 23 3.57 39.35 30.35
N SER A 24 3.99 38.27 31.02
CA SER A 24 5.10 38.25 31.99
C SER A 24 6.44 37.82 31.40
N PHE A 25 6.44 37.41 30.12
CA PHE A 25 7.61 37.00 29.37
C PHE A 25 7.44 37.29 27.87
N GLN A 26 8.54 37.28 27.14
CA GLN A 26 8.60 37.34 25.69
C GLN A 26 9.19 36.03 25.15
N LEU A 27 8.53 35.45 24.16
CA LEU A 27 9.01 34.27 23.43
C LEU A 27 9.40 34.70 22.01
N ILE A 28 10.58 34.30 21.56
CA ILE A 28 11.04 34.54 20.17
C ILE A 28 11.13 33.19 19.47
N LEU A 29 10.33 33.03 18.42
CA LEU A 29 10.37 31.87 17.53
C LEU A 29 11.04 32.28 16.23
N ARG A 30 11.90 31.44 15.67
CA ARG A 30 12.51 31.68 14.35
C ARG A 30 12.09 30.57 13.39
N VAL A 31 11.31 30.91 12.37
CA VAL A 31 10.63 29.96 11.49
C VAL A 31 10.37 30.55 10.11
N ALA A 32 10.36 29.72 9.07
CA ALA A 32 9.92 30.13 7.73
C ALA A 32 8.48 30.71 7.76
N PRO A 33 8.19 31.81 7.04
CA PRO A 33 6.90 32.48 7.07
C PRO A 33 5.69 31.57 6.81
N GLU A 34 5.84 30.56 5.96
CA GLU A 34 4.76 29.65 5.59
C GLU A 34 4.33 28.72 6.73
N LEU A 35 5.18 28.55 7.75
CA LEU A 35 4.93 27.69 8.91
C LEU A 35 4.60 28.47 10.19
N ILE A 36 4.42 29.79 10.12
CA ILE A 36 4.07 30.60 11.31
C ILE A 36 2.79 30.06 11.97
N GLY A 37 1.80 29.63 11.18
CA GLY A 37 0.55 29.04 11.69
C GLY A 37 0.76 27.75 12.50
N GLU A 38 1.85 27.02 12.24
CA GLU A 38 2.18 25.75 12.89
C GLU A 38 2.85 25.94 14.25
N THR A 39 3.21 27.17 14.61
CA THR A 39 3.83 27.49 15.91
C THR A 39 2.87 27.41 17.10
N ARG A 40 1.56 27.35 16.84
CA ARG A 40 0.51 27.46 17.86
C ARG A 40 0.67 26.43 18.99
N ASP A 41 0.90 25.16 18.65
CA ASP A 41 1.02 24.11 19.67
C ASP A 41 2.22 24.32 20.59
N ILE A 42 3.33 24.86 20.04
CA ILE A 42 4.51 25.24 20.83
C ILE A 42 4.17 26.41 21.75
N VAL A 43 3.52 27.45 21.23
CA VAL A 43 3.13 28.63 22.02
C VAL A 43 2.19 28.23 23.16
N ASP A 44 1.14 27.47 22.87
CA ASP A 44 0.16 27.01 23.85
C ASP A 44 0.84 26.15 24.95
N ARG A 45 1.81 25.30 24.56
CA ARG A 45 2.60 24.51 25.52
C ARG A 45 3.47 25.39 26.41
N VAL A 46 4.15 26.40 25.86
CA VAL A 46 4.99 27.34 26.62
C VAL A 46 4.16 28.17 27.58
N PHE A 47 2.98 28.63 27.15
CA PHE A 47 2.06 29.38 28.00
C PHE A 47 1.58 28.51 29.17
N ALA A 48 1.20 27.25 28.91
CA ALA A 48 0.83 26.31 29.97
C ALA A 48 1.98 26.03 30.96
N MET A 49 3.23 25.99 30.49
CA MET A 49 4.41 25.90 31.38
C MET A 49 4.58 27.15 32.23
N ALA A 50 4.39 28.34 31.66
CA ALA A 50 4.45 29.60 32.39
C ALA A 50 3.35 29.72 33.46
N GLU A 51 2.11 29.37 33.12
CA GLU A 51 0.98 29.34 34.07
C GLU A 51 1.22 28.37 35.22
N ALA A 52 1.87 27.23 34.95
CA ALA A 52 2.27 26.26 35.95
C ALA A 52 3.54 26.65 36.75
N GLY A 53 4.16 27.80 36.45
CA GLY A 53 5.41 28.24 37.09
C GLY A 53 6.63 27.38 36.74
N ARG A 54 6.60 26.67 35.60
CA ARG A 54 7.64 25.74 35.12
C ARG A 54 8.44 26.29 33.93
N LEU A 55 8.45 27.61 33.75
CA LEU A 55 9.22 28.23 32.67
C LEU A 55 10.71 28.24 33.05
N THR A 56 11.43 27.16 32.72
CA THR A 56 12.85 26.99 33.05
C THR A 56 13.73 26.82 31.82
N ASP A 57 14.97 27.31 31.92
CA ASP A 57 15.99 27.18 30.86
C ASP A 57 16.43 25.72 30.69
N GLY A 58 16.43 25.24 29.45
CA GLY A 58 16.91 23.90 29.09
C GLY A 58 15.95 22.74 29.37
N GLU A 59 14.73 22.98 29.87
CA GLU A 59 13.74 21.91 30.06
C GLU A 59 13.15 21.47 28.70
N PRO A 60 13.22 20.16 28.35
CA PRO A 60 12.63 19.65 27.12
C PRO A 60 11.11 19.47 27.24
N THR A 61 10.39 19.80 26.17
CA THR A 61 9.03 19.29 25.93
C THR A 61 8.97 18.57 24.59
N MET A 62 8.37 17.37 24.59
CA MET A 62 8.02 16.67 23.34
C MET A 62 6.73 17.26 22.77
N LEU A 63 6.73 17.50 21.47
CA LEU A 63 5.54 17.80 20.68
C LEU A 63 5.65 17.02 19.37
N GLY A 64 4.80 16.00 19.22
CA GLY A 64 4.83 15.11 18.05
C GLY A 64 6.19 14.46 17.85
N PHE A 65 6.80 14.65 16.68
CA PHE A 65 8.08 14.03 16.32
C PHE A 65 9.27 14.65 17.06
N ASN A 66 9.20 15.94 17.36
CA ASN A 66 10.35 16.73 17.82
C ASN A 66 10.30 17.07 19.32
N PRO A 67 11.45 17.02 20.01
CA PRO A 67 11.66 17.75 21.24
C PRO A 67 11.97 19.23 20.98
N TYR A 68 11.52 20.06 21.91
CA TYR A 68 11.75 21.49 21.97
C TYR A 68 12.32 21.86 23.33
N TRP A 69 13.29 22.79 23.35
CA TRP A 69 13.90 23.31 24.57
C TRP A 69 13.69 24.81 24.65
N LEU A 70 13.46 25.33 25.85
CA LEU A 70 13.54 26.78 26.07
C LEU A 70 14.98 27.19 26.34
N SER A 71 15.40 28.30 25.75
CA SER A 71 16.65 28.96 26.07
C SER A 71 16.39 30.38 26.56
N GLN A 72 16.81 30.69 27.79
CA GLN A 72 16.65 32.01 28.35
C GLN A 72 17.72 32.96 27.80
N THR A 73 17.32 33.89 26.93
CA THR A 73 18.22 34.88 26.31
C THR A 73 18.24 36.22 27.06
N GLY A 74 17.33 36.42 28.01
CA GLY A 74 17.27 37.61 28.85
C GLY A 74 16.37 37.41 30.09
N PRO A 75 16.24 38.42 30.98
CA PRO A 75 15.55 38.26 32.26
C PRO A 75 14.12 37.72 32.18
N GLN A 76 13.40 38.00 31.08
CA GLN A 76 12.06 37.50 30.79
C GLN A 76 11.91 37.16 29.30
N GLN A 77 13.01 36.81 28.63
CA GLN A 77 13.03 36.55 27.20
C GLN A 77 13.54 35.14 26.95
N PHE A 78 12.79 34.39 26.15
CA PHE A 78 13.08 33.00 25.83
C PHE A 78 13.07 32.80 24.31
N THR A 79 13.98 31.96 23.82
CA THR A 79 13.93 31.38 22.48
C THR A 79 13.59 29.90 22.58
N VAL A 80 13.05 29.33 21.51
CA VAL A 80 12.81 27.88 21.41
C VAL A 80 13.89 27.27 20.55
N LEU A 81 14.49 26.18 21.03
CA LEU A 81 15.49 25.40 20.32
C LEU A 81 14.93 24.02 19.96
N THR A 82 15.43 23.43 18.89
CA THR A 82 15.18 22.03 18.50
C THR A 82 16.46 21.37 17.97
N PHE A 83 16.39 20.14 17.47
CA PHE A 83 17.53 19.47 16.83
C PHE A 83 17.93 20.18 15.53
N ASP A 84 19.25 20.28 15.29
CA ASP A 84 19.75 20.75 13.99
C ASP A 84 19.93 19.58 13.02
N TYR A 85 18.92 19.35 12.18
CA TYR A 85 18.93 18.29 11.17
C TYR A 85 19.91 18.53 10.01
N ARG A 86 20.61 19.68 9.96
CA ARG A 86 21.67 19.93 8.98
C ARG A 86 22.98 19.25 9.38
N ASP A 87 23.17 19.00 10.68
CA ASP A 87 24.33 18.28 11.23
C ASP A 87 24.02 16.78 11.31
N THR A 88 24.10 16.07 10.20
CA THR A 88 23.67 14.67 10.09
C THR A 88 24.39 13.71 11.05
N ASP A 89 25.63 14.02 11.41
CA ASP A 89 26.45 13.16 12.25
C ASP A 89 26.17 13.37 13.74
N ASN A 90 25.81 14.60 14.15
CA ASN A 90 25.61 14.97 15.54
C ASN A 90 24.28 15.68 15.83
N PHE A 91 23.26 15.51 14.98
CA PHE A 91 21.98 16.22 15.12
C PHE A 91 21.38 16.10 16.53
N GLN A 92 21.61 14.97 17.23
CA GLN A 92 21.15 14.74 18.61
C GLN A 92 21.80 15.64 19.67
N ARG A 93 22.94 16.25 19.37
CA ARG A 93 23.72 17.10 20.27
C ARG A 93 23.66 18.57 19.85
N THR A 94 23.45 18.83 18.56
CA THR A 94 23.43 20.17 18.01
C THR A 94 22.01 20.76 18.11
N ARG A 95 21.92 21.97 18.67
CA ARG A 95 20.66 22.70 18.85
C ARG A 95 20.61 23.88 17.89
N THR A 96 19.44 24.18 17.36
CA THR A 96 19.21 25.39 16.56
C THR A 96 17.92 26.07 16.98
N ASP A 97 17.88 27.40 16.84
CA ASP A 97 16.69 28.24 17.04
C ASP A 97 15.81 28.29 15.77
N ASP A 98 16.29 27.77 14.65
CA ASP A 98 15.54 27.64 13.40
C ASP A 98 14.59 26.43 13.47
N LEU A 99 13.32 26.72 13.73
CA LEU A 99 12.27 25.72 13.92
C LEU A 99 11.70 25.19 12.59
N THR A 100 12.16 25.70 11.44
CA THR A 100 11.55 25.45 10.13
C THR A 100 11.43 23.97 9.81
N THR A 101 12.51 23.20 9.98
CA THR A 101 12.48 21.76 9.65
C THR A 101 11.61 20.99 10.64
N ALA A 102 11.72 21.28 11.94
CA ALA A 102 10.92 20.59 12.96
C ALA A 102 9.42 20.83 12.76
N LEU A 103 9.01 22.10 12.57
CA LEU A 103 7.61 22.45 12.33
C LEU A 103 7.08 21.93 10.99
N TRP A 104 7.92 21.87 9.95
CA TRP A 104 7.53 21.22 8.70
C TRP A 104 7.23 19.73 8.91
N ILE A 105 8.02 19.02 9.74
CA ILE A 105 7.76 17.61 10.05
C ILE A 105 6.40 17.45 10.72
N GLU A 106 6.11 18.24 11.75
CA GLU A 106 4.83 18.17 12.46
C GLU A 106 3.66 18.46 11.51
N ALA A 107 3.79 19.51 10.70
CA ALA A 107 2.77 19.91 9.73
C ALA A 107 2.58 18.85 8.63
N ALA A 108 3.66 18.27 8.12
CA ALA A 108 3.61 17.26 7.06
C ALA A 108 3.07 15.92 7.57
N GLN A 109 3.41 15.50 8.79
CA GLN A 109 2.83 14.31 9.42
C GLN A 109 1.34 14.51 9.69
N ARG A 110 0.96 15.69 10.20
CA ARG A 110 -0.45 16.05 10.38
C ARG A 110 -1.20 16.08 9.06
N ASP A 111 -0.61 16.64 8.00
CA ASP A 111 -1.19 16.65 6.65
C ASP A 111 -1.39 15.22 6.15
N VAL A 112 -0.38 14.33 6.26
CA VAL A 112 -0.52 12.92 5.88
C VAL A 112 -1.62 12.22 6.69
N VAL A 113 -1.67 12.38 8.02
CA VAL A 113 -2.70 11.76 8.88
C VAL A 113 -4.09 12.31 8.56
N LEU A 114 -4.24 13.63 8.43
CA LEU A 114 -5.51 14.27 8.12
C LEU A 114 -6.00 13.89 6.73
N ARG A 115 -5.10 13.93 5.74
CA ARG A 115 -5.44 13.57 4.37
C ARG A 115 -5.71 12.10 4.21
N SER A 116 -5.08 11.29 5.06
CA SER A 116 -5.35 9.88 5.10
C SER A 116 -6.61 9.51 5.82
N GLY A 117 -7.00 10.26 6.85
CA GLY A 117 -8.10 9.89 7.74
C GLY A 117 -7.94 8.49 8.33
N VAL A 118 -6.70 8.03 8.44
CA VAL A 118 -6.33 6.90 9.30
C VAL A 118 -5.91 7.45 10.66
N GLY A 119 -5.97 6.62 11.70
CA GLY A 119 -5.55 7.04 13.05
C GLY A 119 -4.07 7.43 13.10
N VAL A 120 -3.70 8.28 14.05
CA VAL A 120 -2.29 8.60 14.31
C VAL A 120 -1.66 7.54 15.19
N ALA A 121 -0.41 7.17 14.91
CA ALA A 121 0.40 6.37 15.81
C ALA A 121 1.66 7.14 16.22
N PRO A 122 2.25 6.84 17.38
CA PRO A 122 3.45 7.53 17.86
C PRO A 122 4.57 7.49 16.82
N SER A 123 5.16 8.65 16.57
CA SER A 123 6.35 8.82 15.75
C SER A 123 7.23 9.84 16.44
N GLU A 124 8.44 9.45 16.80
CA GLU A 124 9.39 10.32 17.48
C GLU A 124 10.77 10.17 16.86
N VAL A 125 11.53 11.26 16.91
CA VAL A 125 12.87 11.37 16.36
C VAL A 125 13.85 10.31 16.85
N THR A 126 13.66 9.76 18.05
CA THR A 126 14.56 8.77 18.68
C THR A 126 14.23 7.33 18.31
N LEU A 127 13.03 7.05 17.78
CA LEU A 127 12.64 5.70 17.41
C LEU A 127 13.42 5.23 16.18
N SER A 128 13.85 3.97 16.19
CA SER A 128 14.55 3.33 15.08
C SER A 128 13.57 2.90 13.98
N VAL A 129 13.99 3.06 12.74
CA VAL A 129 13.40 2.46 11.54
C VAL A 129 14.36 1.37 11.06
N THR A 130 13.84 0.18 10.80
CA THR A 130 14.64 -0.91 10.22
C THR A 130 14.83 -0.64 8.73
N VAL A 131 16.06 -0.41 8.27
CA VAL A 131 16.34 -0.09 6.86
C VAL A 131 17.20 -1.17 6.22
N GLN A 132 16.78 -1.67 5.07
CA GLN A 132 17.62 -2.55 4.27
C GLN A 132 18.81 -1.80 3.68
N ARG A 133 19.95 -2.47 3.61
CA ARG A 133 21.17 -1.90 3.03
C ARG A 133 20.98 -1.46 1.58
N ALA A 134 20.22 -2.21 0.79
CA ALA A 134 19.87 -1.80 -0.57
C ALA A 134 19.06 -0.48 -0.58
N ALA A 135 18.10 -0.33 0.32
CA ALA A 135 17.35 0.91 0.46
C ALA A 135 18.23 2.08 0.93
N MET A 136 19.18 1.83 1.85
CA MET A 136 20.18 2.83 2.23
C MET A 136 21.07 3.24 1.07
N ASP A 137 21.50 2.30 0.22
CA ASP A 137 22.31 2.59 -0.96
C ASP A 137 21.52 3.46 -1.96
N VAL A 138 20.22 3.21 -2.15
CA VAL A 138 19.32 4.04 -2.97
C VAL A 138 19.18 5.44 -2.40
N LEU A 139 18.94 5.57 -1.08
CA LEU A 139 18.84 6.86 -0.41
C LEU A 139 20.15 7.66 -0.49
N ALA A 140 21.28 7.00 -0.29
CA ALA A 140 22.60 7.65 -0.32
C ALA A 140 23.03 8.06 -1.73
N SER A 141 22.67 7.27 -2.75
CA SER A 141 23.00 7.57 -4.15
C SER A 141 22.01 8.51 -4.83
N GLY A 142 20.84 8.75 -4.24
CA GLY A 142 19.74 9.46 -4.88
C GLY A 142 19.15 8.69 -6.08
N GLY A 143 19.24 7.35 -6.05
CA GLY A 143 18.75 6.50 -7.14
C GLY A 143 17.22 6.55 -7.33
N ASN A 144 16.77 6.13 -8.52
CA ASN A 144 15.35 6.07 -8.89
C ASN A 144 14.69 4.70 -8.62
N ASP A 145 15.36 3.87 -7.83
CA ASP A 145 14.80 2.57 -7.46
C ASP A 145 13.60 2.79 -6.53
N SER A 146 12.61 1.91 -6.62
CA SER A 146 11.40 2.07 -5.81
C SER A 146 11.65 1.56 -4.39
N LEU A 147 11.27 2.37 -3.41
CA LEU A 147 11.41 2.12 -1.98
C LEU A 147 10.03 1.85 -1.38
N VAL A 148 9.95 0.89 -0.47
CA VAL A 148 8.73 0.56 0.26
C VAL A 148 8.99 0.72 1.76
N LEU A 149 8.26 1.63 2.37
CA LEU A 149 8.17 1.85 3.81
C LEU A 149 6.93 1.11 4.33
N ALA A 150 7.07 0.20 5.28
CA ALA A 150 5.94 -0.57 5.85
C ALA A 150 5.99 -0.60 7.37
N ARG A 151 4.85 -0.38 8.03
CA ARG A 151 4.72 -0.41 9.49
C ARG A 151 4.08 -1.71 9.94
N LEU A 152 4.87 -2.58 10.55
CA LEU A 152 4.41 -3.91 11.00
C LEU A 152 3.70 -3.83 12.35
N SER A 153 4.27 -3.03 13.24
CA SER A 153 3.77 -2.78 14.58
C SER A 153 3.92 -1.28 14.88
N ALA A 154 3.20 -0.80 15.87
CA ALA A 154 3.39 0.56 16.37
C ALA A 154 3.47 0.49 17.89
N PRO A 155 4.44 1.16 18.52
CA PRO A 155 4.44 1.30 19.97
C PRO A 155 3.20 2.09 20.40
N THR A 156 2.69 1.79 21.59
CA THR A 156 1.62 2.59 22.20
C THR A 156 2.16 3.92 22.73
N PRO A 157 1.35 4.99 22.82
CA PRO A 157 1.78 6.25 23.40
C PRO A 157 2.42 6.08 24.78
N GLN A 158 1.88 5.18 25.61
CA GLN A 158 2.39 4.91 26.96
C GLN A 158 3.80 4.31 26.94
N GLN A 159 4.11 3.41 26.00
CA GLN A 159 5.44 2.82 25.87
C GLN A 159 6.48 3.83 25.42
N VAL A 160 6.07 4.80 24.60
CA VAL A 160 6.95 5.87 24.14
C VAL A 160 7.20 6.88 25.26
N GLU A 161 6.15 7.30 25.97
CA GLU A 161 6.26 8.20 27.13
C GLU A 161 7.11 7.59 28.27
N ALA A 162 7.04 6.28 28.47
CA ALA A 162 7.87 5.56 29.44
C ALA A 162 9.33 5.34 28.98
N GLY A 163 9.66 5.67 27.73
CA GLY A 163 10.97 5.43 27.14
C GLY A 163 11.30 3.94 26.90
N GLU A 164 10.28 3.09 26.89
CA GLU A 164 10.40 1.63 26.70
C GLU A 164 10.47 1.26 25.21
N ALA A 165 9.90 2.10 24.34
CA ALA A 165 9.95 1.92 22.89
C ALA A 165 11.27 2.43 22.30
N ARG A 166 12.00 1.54 21.62
CA ARG A 166 13.16 1.89 20.79
C ARG A 166 12.91 1.70 19.30
N ASP A 167 11.99 0.80 18.95
CA ASP A 167 11.62 0.50 17.58
C ASP A 167 10.30 1.19 17.24
N SER A 168 10.27 1.85 16.08
CA SER A 168 9.05 2.47 15.54
C SER A 168 8.10 1.46 14.90
N GLY A 169 8.61 0.25 14.60
CA GLY A 169 7.95 -0.81 13.85
C GLY A 169 7.92 -0.57 12.34
N TRP A 170 8.63 0.46 11.86
CA TRP A 170 8.81 0.74 10.44
C TRP A 170 9.96 -0.05 9.84
N THR A 171 9.73 -0.59 8.65
CA THR A 171 10.74 -1.21 7.80
C THR A 171 10.81 -0.45 6.47
N LEU A 172 12.01 -0.13 6.00
CA LEU A 172 12.27 0.48 4.69
C LEU A 172 13.09 -0.48 3.81
N SER A 173 12.59 -0.78 2.63
CA SER A 173 13.12 -1.80 1.71
C SER A 173 13.08 -1.33 0.25
N THR A 174 13.77 -2.02 -0.65
CA THR A 174 13.61 -1.82 -2.11
C THR A 174 12.49 -2.72 -2.63
N SER A 175 11.76 -2.26 -3.66
CA SER A 175 10.72 -3.07 -4.33
C SER A 175 11.29 -4.19 -5.19
N GLU A 176 12.57 -4.11 -5.57
CA GLU A 176 13.29 -5.12 -6.33
C GLU A 176 14.06 -6.05 -5.40
N GLU A 177 14.13 -7.33 -5.78
CA GLU A 177 14.73 -8.37 -4.96
C GLU A 177 16.24 -8.13 -4.75
N ALA A 178 16.61 -7.66 -3.55
CA ALA A 178 18.00 -7.37 -3.24
C ALA A 178 18.86 -8.66 -3.28
N LYS A 179 20.00 -8.59 -3.97
CA LYS A 179 21.06 -9.62 -3.89
C LYS A 179 21.45 -9.86 -2.41
N ARG A 180 21.97 -11.05 -2.06
CA ARG A 180 22.29 -11.47 -0.67
C ARG A 180 22.88 -10.39 0.26
N ARG A 181 23.75 -9.49 -0.24
CA ARG A 181 24.36 -8.40 0.55
C ARG A 181 23.39 -7.26 0.86
N GLY A 182 22.42 -6.98 -0.02
CA GLY A 182 21.41 -5.93 0.12
C GLY A 182 20.22 -6.29 1.03
N ARG A 183 20.05 -7.58 1.36
CA ARG A 183 19.03 -8.06 2.33
C ARG A 183 19.39 -7.80 3.80
N ARG A 184 20.61 -7.34 4.10
CA ARG A 184 20.99 -6.97 5.47
C ARG A 184 20.20 -5.75 5.91
N THR A 185 19.70 -5.77 7.14
CA THR A 185 19.01 -4.64 7.76
C THR A 185 19.90 -3.92 8.76
N GLU A 186 19.69 -2.61 8.90
CA GLU A 186 20.33 -1.74 9.86
C GLU A 186 19.25 -0.92 10.58
N GLU A 187 19.41 -0.70 11.88
CA GLU A 187 18.52 0.18 12.63
C GLU A 187 18.97 1.63 12.45
N VAL A 188 18.11 2.47 11.87
CA VAL A 188 18.37 3.87 11.62
C VAL A 188 17.41 4.71 12.45
N VAL A 189 17.96 5.53 13.34
CA VAL A 189 17.17 6.48 14.13
C VAL A 189 16.39 7.42 13.20
N SER A 190 15.09 7.60 13.43
CA SER A 190 14.19 8.39 12.56
C SER A 190 14.71 9.80 12.28
N GLY A 191 15.35 10.45 13.26
CA GLY A 191 15.97 11.76 13.07
C GLY A 191 17.05 11.81 11.99
N ARG A 192 17.78 10.71 11.73
CA ARG A 192 18.75 10.64 10.62
C ARG A 192 18.06 10.62 9.25
N LEU A 193 16.86 10.05 9.18
CA LEU A 193 16.08 10.03 7.94
C LEU A 193 15.61 11.42 7.54
N VAL A 194 15.56 12.40 8.45
CA VAL A 194 15.16 13.78 8.11
C VAL A 194 16.10 14.37 7.06
N SER A 195 17.40 14.07 7.17
CA SER A 195 18.41 14.58 6.25
C SER A 195 18.61 13.67 5.04
N LEU A 196 18.52 12.35 5.24
CA LEU A 196 18.75 11.34 4.19
C LEU A 196 17.55 11.14 3.27
N ALA A 197 16.34 11.09 3.84
CA ALA A 197 15.11 10.74 3.15
C ALA A 197 13.93 11.63 3.62
N PRO A 198 13.99 12.95 3.34
CA PRO A 198 12.95 13.91 3.68
C PRO A 198 11.52 13.42 3.48
N SER A 199 11.27 12.85 2.32
CA SER A 199 9.95 12.49 1.81
C SER A 199 9.31 11.34 2.56
N ILE A 200 10.09 10.57 3.32
CA ILE A 200 9.62 9.44 4.12
C ILE A 200 9.06 9.92 5.47
N ILE A 201 9.64 10.98 6.05
CA ILE A 201 9.29 11.47 7.39
C ILE A 201 7.79 11.75 7.60
N PRO A 202 7.05 12.35 6.64
CA PRO A 202 5.62 12.59 6.78
C PRO A 202 4.80 11.31 7.03
N PHE A 203 5.28 10.15 6.58
CA PHE A 203 4.54 8.89 6.67
C PHE A 203 4.78 8.15 7.99
N LEU A 204 5.78 8.53 8.79
CA LEU A 204 6.13 7.82 10.02
C LEU A 204 5.03 7.87 11.09
N ALA A 205 4.12 8.84 11.02
CA ALA A 205 2.98 8.99 11.93
C ALA A 205 1.81 8.05 11.60
N LEU A 206 1.86 7.32 10.48
CA LEU A 206 0.81 6.38 10.09
C LEU A 206 0.81 5.13 10.99
N PRO A 207 -0.36 4.50 11.23
CA PRO A 207 -0.51 3.41 12.19
C PRO A 207 0.03 2.08 11.66
N ALA A 208 0.11 1.08 12.55
CA ALA A 208 0.46 -0.28 12.16
C ALA A 208 -0.46 -0.80 11.03
N GLY A 209 0.12 -1.60 10.13
CA GLY A 209 -0.53 -2.03 8.89
C GLY A 209 -0.46 -1.00 7.76
N SER A 210 0.16 0.18 7.96
CA SER A 210 0.34 1.14 6.88
C SER A 210 1.60 0.86 6.08
N ALA A 211 1.59 1.21 4.79
CA ALA A 211 2.77 1.19 3.95
C ALA A 211 2.75 2.36 2.95
N ALA A 212 3.92 2.73 2.45
CA ALA A 212 4.13 3.79 1.49
C ALA A 212 5.22 3.39 0.51
N GLU A 213 4.98 3.63 -0.78
CA GLU A 213 5.91 3.43 -1.88
C GLU A 213 6.44 4.78 -2.37
N PHE A 214 7.73 4.80 -2.65
CA PHE A 214 8.47 5.94 -3.17
C PHE A 214 9.29 5.49 -4.38
N ASN A 215 9.60 6.41 -5.27
CA ASN A 215 10.62 6.24 -6.29
C ASN A 215 11.74 7.24 -5.97
N GLY A 216 12.85 6.76 -5.42
CA GLY A 216 13.84 7.60 -4.75
C GLY A 216 13.19 8.49 -3.68
N ALA A 217 13.27 9.81 -3.86
CA ALA A 217 12.63 10.78 -2.95
C ALA A 217 11.16 11.09 -3.28
N THR A 218 10.60 10.56 -4.38
CA THR A 218 9.26 10.94 -4.84
C THR A 218 8.21 9.98 -4.27
N PHE A 219 7.23 10.52 -3.55
CA PHE A 219 6.09 9.73 -3.08
C PHE A 219 5.25 9.21 -4.26
N ARG A 220 4.80 7.95 -4.19
CA ARG A 220 3.96 7.32 -5.22
C ARG A 220 2.59 6.94 -4.68
N ALA A 221 2.60 6.10 -3.66
CA ALA A 221 1.41 5.49 -3.11
C ALA A 221 1.56 5.27 -1.62
N ALA A 222 0.49 5.34 -0.83
CA ALA A 222 0.49 4.83 0.55
C ALA A 222 -0.83 4.14 0.83
N TRP A 223 -0.82 3.02 1.55
CA TRP A 223 -1.98 2.15 1.78
C TRP A 223 -2.03 1.61 3.21
N GLN A 224 -3.22 1.22 3.69
CA GLN A 224 -3.42 0.59 5.00
C GLN A 224 -4.00 -0.82 4.84
N GLN A 225 -3.38 -1.81 5.46
CA GLN A 225 -3.73 -3.24 5.35
C GLN A 225 -4.98 -3.63 6.14
N THR A 226 -5.44 -2.78 7.07
CA THR A 226 -6.69 -2.96 7.83
C THR A 226 -7.82 -2.11 7.23
N THR A 227 -9.03 -2.67 7.24
CA THR A 227 -10.28 -2.26 6.56
C THR A 227 -10.61 -0.75 6.58
N PRO A 228 -11.15 -0.14 5.49
CA PRO A 228 -10.80 -0.32 4.08
C PRO A 228 -9.48 0.40 3.74
N ILE A 229 -8.73 -0.17 2.79
CA ILE A 229 -7.42 0.31 2.34
C ILE A 229 -7.55 1.74 1.79
N ARG A 230 -6.99 2.73 2.46
CA ARG A 230 -6.96 4.11 1.93
C ARG A 230 -5.67 4.30 1.14
N VAL A 231 -5.78 4.50 -0.18
CA VAL A 231 -4.62 4.71 -1.06
C VAL A 231 -4.44 6.16 -1.43
N PHE A 232 -3.29 6.76 -1.07
CA PHE A 232 -2.93 8.13 -1.48
C PHE A 232 -2.10 8.04 -2.74
N LEU A 233 -2.59 8.55 -3.86
CA LEU A 233 -1.77 8.71 -5.06
C LEU A 233 -1.24 10.13 -5.09
N ASP A 234 -0.04 10.32 -5.64
CA ASP A 234 0.50 11.67 -5.82
C ASP A 234 -0.53 12.54 -6.58
N GLY A 235 -0.73 13.77 -6.11
CA GLY A 235 -1.64 14.73 -6.73
C GLY A 235 -1.13 15.27 -8.06
N SER A 236 -0.19 14.59 -8.73
CA SER A 236 0.36 14.98 -10.02
C SER A 236 -0.22 14.07 -11.11
N GLY A 237 -1.47 14.37 -11.51
CA GLY A 237 -2.10 13.84 -12.72
C GLY A 237 -1.38 14.26 -14.01
N ALA A 238 -0.09 13.98 -14.14
CA ALA A 238 0.75 14.27 -15.29
C ALA A 238 1.21 12.96 -15.94
N GLY A 239 0.40 12.47 -16.87
CA GLY A 239 0.73 11.30 -17.69
C GLY A 239 -0.29 10.93 -18.78
N ALA A 240 -1.36 11.69 -19.00
CA ALA A 240 -2.22 11.52 -20.18
C ALA A 240 -1.66 12.32 -21.36
N GLY A 241 -0.72 11.72 -22.08
CA GLY A 241 -0.36 12.14 -23.42
C GLY A 241 -1.49 11.82 -24.39
N ARG A 242 -2.34 12.82 -24.68
CA ARG A 242 -3.31 12.83 -25.77
C ARG A 242 -2.62 12.41 -27.09
N SER A 243 -2.99 11.27 -27.64
CA SER A 243 -2.90 11.05 -29.09
C SER A 243 -4.22 11.51 -29.69
N ALA A 244 -4.17 12.68 -30.35
CA ALA A 244 -5.24 13.10 -31.24
C ALA A 244 -5.28 12.15 -32.44
N GLU A 245 -6.43 11.52 -32.64
CA GLU A 245 -6.80 10.86 -33.89
C GLU A 245 -6.92 11.88 -35.02
N GLU A 246 -6.36 11.54 -36.19
CA GLU A 246 -7.02 11.77 -37.47
C GLU A 246 -6.86 10.51 -38.35
N PRO A 247 -7.86 10.21 -39.22
CA PRO A 247 -8.14 8.86 -39.69
C PRO A 247 -7.55 8.55 -41.06
N ALA A 248 -7.22 7.27 -41.30
CA ALA A 248 -7.05 6.73 -42.64
C ALA A 248 -8.02 5.56 -42.87
N ALA A 249 -8.84 5.70 -43.91
CA ALA A 249 -9.93 4.83 -44.32
C ALA A 249 -9.42 3.51 -45.00
N PRO A 250 -10.32 2.52 -45.23
CA PRO A 250 -10.02 1.09 -45.24
C PRO A 250 -9.91 0.47 -46.65
N MET A 251 -9.58 -0.84 -46.73
CA MET A 251 -10.08 -1.89 -47.68
C MET A 251 -9.12 -3.13 -47.68
N PRO A 252 -9.52 -4.33 -48.16
CA PRO A 252 -10.64 -5.19 -47.74
C PRO A 252 -10.26 -6.71 -47.62
N ALA A 253 -11.29 -7.53 -47.44
CA ALA A 253 -11.39 -8.94 -47.04
C ALA A 253 -10.92 -10.05 -48.02
N ASP A 254 -10.72 -11.26 -47.47
CA ASP A 254 -11.32 -12.55 -47.91
C ASP A 254 -10.99 -13.64 -46.84
N ALA A 255 -11.95 -14.26 -46.14
CA ALA A 255 -12.89 -15.34 -46.52
C ALA A 255 -12.30 -16.76 -46.42
N SER A 256 -12.75 -17.56 -45.44
CA SER A 256 -13.39 -18.89 -45.61
C SER A 256 -13.39 -19.74 -44.32
N ALA A 257 -14.58 -20.20 -43.93
CA ALA A 257 -14.83 -21.30 -42.97
C ALA A 257 -14.81 -22.67 -43.69
N PRO A 258 -14.87 -23.82 -42.97
CA PRO A 258 -16.19 -24.42 -42.69
C PRO A 258 -16.35 -25.20 -41.35
N ASP A 259 -17.62 -25.40 -40.98
CA ASP A 259 -18.22 -26.23 -39.89
C ASP A 259 -17.81 -27.72 -39.91
N GLY A 260 -17.92 -28.58 -38.88
CA GLY A 260 -18.62 -28.68 -37.56
C GLY A 260 -18.22 -30.04 -36.92
N PRO A 261 -19.02 -30.81 -36.14
CA PRO A 261 -20.04 -30.53 -35.11
C PRO A 261 -19.57 -30.95 -33.67
N GLY A 262 -20.31 -30.52 -32.63
CA GLY A 262 -19.85 -30.48 -31.24
C GLY A 262 -20.01 -31.71 -30.33
N VAL A 263 -19.50 -31.55 -29.10
CA VAL A 263 -19.95 -32.19 -27.84
C VAL A 263 -19.59 -31.22 -26.70
N GLY A 264 -20.56 -30.89 -25.83
CA GLY A 264 -20.44 -29.86 -24.80
C GLY A 264 -19.78 -30.32 -23.50
N THR A 265 -18.97 -29.43 -22.93
CA THR A 265 -18.38 -29.50 -21.58
C THR A 265 -18.26 -28.05 -21.06
N PRO A 266 -18.58 -27.74 -19.79
CA PRO A 266 -18.48 -26.37 -19.27
C PRO A 266 -17.01 -26.01 -19.06
N GLY A 267 -16.43 -25.31 -20.03
CA GLY A 267 -15.07 -24.79 -19.97
C GLY A 267 -15.06 -23.38 -19.36
N VAL A 268 -14.38 -23.22 -18.22
CA VAL A 268 -13.93 -21.91 -17.73
C VAL A 268 -12.81 -21.47 -18.68
N ALA A 269 -13.16 -20.67 -19.69
CA ALA A 269 -12.22 -20.08 -20.63
C ALA A 269 -11.62 -18.80 -20.05
N ALA A 270 -10.30 -18.65 -20.20
CA ALA A 270 -9.61 -17.37 -20.07
C ALA A 270 -10.21 -16.35 -21.07
N PRO A 271 -10.22 -15.04 -20.76
CA PRO A 271 -10.89 -14.06 -21.61
C PRO A 271 -10.02 -13.75 -22.82
N THR A 272 -10.30 -14.41 -23.94
CA THR A 272 -9.91 -13.96 -25.27
C THR A 272 -11.14 -14.01 -26.17
N ASP A 273 -11.52 -12.83 -26.66
CA ASP A 273 -12.48 -12.52 -27.72
C ASP A 273 -13.93 -13.00 -27.58
N GLU A 274 -14.75 -12.15 -26.96
CA GLU A 274 -16.21 -12.08 -27.13
C GLU A 274 -16.64 -10.61 -27.36
N PRO A 275 -17.77 -10.36 -28.06
CA PRO A 275 -18.02 -9.16 -28.86
C PRO A 275 -18.02 -7.89 -28.01
N ALA A 276 -17.59 -6.77 -28.60
CA ALA A 276 -17.50 -5.45 -27.99
C ALA A 276 -18.73 -5.12 -27.12
N ALA A 277 -18.65 -5.49 -25.84
CA ALA A 277 -19.63 -5.13 -24.85
C ALA A 277 -19.54 -3.62 -24.73
N GLY A 278 -20.60 -2.91 -25.16
CA GLY A 278 -20.62 -1.46 -25.14
C GLY A 278 -20.25 -0.96 -23.76
N LEU A 279 -19.15 -0.21 -23.67
CA LEU A 279 -18.82 0.55 -22.48
C LEU A 279 -19.91 1.60 -22.30
N GLN A 280 -20.44 1.68 -21.09
CA GLN A 280 -21.37 2.74 -20.71
C GLN A 280 -20.73 3.62 -19.64
N THR A 281 -21.00 4.92 -19.72
CA THR A 281 -20.70 5.86 -18.64
C THR A 281 -21.99 6.16 -17.89
N GLN A 282 -21.95 6.07 -16.57
CA GLN A 282 -23.07 6.37 -15.70
C GLN A 282 -22.69 7.48 -14.73
N GLU A 283 -23.61 8.40 -14.52
CA GLU A 283 -23.49 9.50 -13.55
C GLU A 283 -24.32 9.19 -12.31
N HIS A 284 -23.74 9.45 -11.15
CA HIS A 284 -24.35 9.17 -9.85
C HIS A 284 -24.23 10.42 -8.98
N GLN A 285 -25.37 10.91 -8.47
CA GLN A 285 -25.37 12.06 -7.57
C GLN A 285 -25.05 11.64 -6.14
N VAL A 286 -24.07 12.31 -5.53
CA VAL A 286 -23.61 12.10 -4.15
C VAL A 286 -23.49 13.45 -3.45
N GLY A 287 -24.58 13.87 -2.80
CA GLY A 287 -24.67 15.22 -2.24
C GLY A 287 -24.64 16.28 -3.35
N GLU A 288 -23.67 17.19 -3.30
CA GLU A 288 -23.43 18.20 -4.34
C GLU A 288 -22.43 17.75 -5.42
N LEU A 289 -21.84 16.55 -5.26
CA LEU A 289 -20.86 15.99 -6.19
C LEU A 289 -21.51 15.00 -7.15
N THR A 290 -21.02 14.98 -8.39
CA THR A 290 -21.36 13.96 -9.39
C THR A 290 -20.21 12.97 -9.53
N LEU A 291 -20.47 11.69 -9.27
CA LEU A 291 -19.50 10.61 -9.52
C LEU A 291 -19.81 9.92 -10.84
N THR A 292 -18.82 9.76 -11.71
CA THR A 292 -18.97 9.04 -12.98
C THR A 292 -18.23 7.71 -12.95
N THR A 293 -18.90 6.65 -13.40
CA THR A 293 -18.29 5.32 -13.60
C THR A 293 -18.40 4.91 -15.05
N LYS A 294 -17.35 4.29 -15.60
CA LYS A 294 -17.38 3.70 -16.94
C LYS A 294 -17.05 2.21 -16.85
N SER A 295 -17.89 1.37 -17.44
CA SER A 295 -17.71 -0.08 -17.44
C SER A 295 -18.53 -0.77 -18.53
N SER A 296 -18.27 -2.06 -18.76
CA SER A 296 -19.17 -2.94 -19.53
C SER A 296 -20.60 -2.87 -19.00
N THR A 297 -21.57 -2.99 -19.92
CA THR A 297 -23.00 -2.85 -19.60
C THR A 297 -23.48 -3.86 -18.56
N GLU A 298 -22.98 -5.08 -18.61
CA GLU A 298 -23.32 -6.17 -17.68
C GLU A 298 -22.86 -5.93 -16.24
N LEU A 299 -21.87 -5.06 -16.03
CA LEU A 299 -21.25 -4.78 -14.73
C LEU A 299 -21.81 -3.52 -14.05
N ALA A 300 -22.83 -2.89 -14.63
CA ALA A 300 -23.47 -1.70 -14.05
C ALA A 300 -23.86 -1.86 -12.57
N PRO A 301 -24.50 -2.97 -12.15
CA PRO A 301 -24.83 -3.17 -10.74
C PRO A 301 -23.60 -3.17 -9.84
N ASN A 302 -22.49 -3.76 -10.30
CA ASN A 302 -21.22 -3.80 -9.56
C ASN A 302 -20.59 -2.40 -9.48
N ALA A 303 -20.63 -1.62 -10.58
CA ALA A 303 -20.18 -0.23 -10.60
C ALA A 303 -21.00 0.64 -9.62
N ALA A 304 -22.32 0.49 -9.60
CA ALA A 304 -23.19 1.17 -8.64
C ALA A 304 -22.88 0.78 -7.18
N SER A 305 -22.51 -0.48 -6.93
CA SER A 305 -22.05 -0.90 -5.61
C SER A 305 -20.77 -0.17 -5.19
N VAL A 306 -19.80 0.01 -6.10
CA VAL A 306 -18.58 0.80 -5.82
C VAL A 306 -18.92 2.25 -5.48
N VAL A 307 -19.80 2.89 -6.26
CA VAL A 307 -20.30 4.24 -5.99
C VAL A 307 -20.93 4.32 -4.59
N SER A 308 -21.71 3.32 -4.19
CA SER A 308 -22.35 3.30 -2.87
C SER A 308 -21.36 3.32 -1.71
N HIS A 309 -20.13 2.82 -1.90
CA HIS A 309 -19.08 2.90 -0.89
C HIS A 309 -18.47 4.31 -0.79
N PHE A 310 -18.34 5.02 -1.90
CA PHE A 310 -17.97 6.44 -1.89
C PHE A 310 -19.09 7.30 -1.30
N ALA A 311 -20.35 7.02 -1.64
CA ALA A 311 -21.51 7.77 -1.16
C ALA A 311 -21.74 7.71 0.38
N ARG A 312 -21.06 6.79 1.08
CA ARG A 312 -21.06 6.70 2.55
C ARG A 312 -20.08 7.69 3.21
N ARG A 313 -19.29 8.42 2.43
CA ARG A 313 -18.30 9.40 2.91
C ARG A 313 -18.91 10.79 2.95
N THR A 314 -18.36 11.67 3.77
CA THR A 314 -18.78 13.07 3.76
C THR A 314 -18.29 13.73 2.46
N PRO A 315 -19.03 14.72 1.91
CA PRO A 315 -18.59 15.42 0.69
C PRO A 315 -17.18 16.03 0.81
N GLU A 316 -16.78 16.42 2.02
CA GLU A 316 -15.44 16.96 2.34
C GLU A 316 -14.32 15.92 2.18
N GLU A 317 -14.62 14.62 2.37
CA GLU A 317 -13.68 13.52 2.17
C GLU A 317 -13.53 13.16 0.68
N LEU A 318 -14.56 13.40 -0.13
CA LEU A 318 -14.66 13.01 -1.54
C LEU A 318 -13.98 14.03 -2.46
N ARG A 319 -12.66 14.06 -2.39
CA ARG A 319 -11.79 14.93 -3.19
C ARG A 319 -10.94 14.15 -4.18
N ASP A 320 -10.30 14.86 -5.10
CA ASP A 320 -9.33 14.31 -6.03
C ASP A 320 -8.26 13.46 -5.32
N GLY A 321 -8.00 12.27 -5.85
CA GLY A 321 -7.07 11.29 -5.28
C GLY A 321 -7.61 10.47 -4.10
N PHE A 322 -8.81 10.76 -3.56
CA PHE A 322 -9.40 9.95 -2.49
C PHE A 322 -9.64 8.52 -2.98
N ALA A 323 -9.22 7.52 -2.21
CA ALA A 323 -9.33 6.12 -2.61
C ALA A 323 -9.87 5.20 -1.50
N ILE A 324 -10.53 4.14 -1.94
CA ILE A 324 -11.08 3.08 -1.09
C ILE A 324 -10.66 1.71 -1.62
N GLY A 325 -10.19 0.84 -0.71
CA GLY A 325 -9.99 -0.57 -0.97
C GLY A 325 -11.30 -1.33 -0.86
N LEU A 326 -11.65 -2.05 -1.91
CA LEU A 326 -12.82 -2.92 -1.97
C LEU A 326 -12.37 -4.30 -2.46
N GLY A 327 -12.25 -5.24 -1.51
CA GLY A 327 -11.72 -6.58 -1.76
C GLY A 327 -10.31 -6.51 -2.36
N PHE A 328 -10.14 -7.13 -3.53
CA PHE A 328 -8.86 -7.15 -4.24
C PHE A 328 -8.41 -5.78 -4.77
N ASN A 329 -9.36 -4.91 -5.13
CA ASN A 329 -9.10 -3.69 -5.89
C ASN A 329 -9.04 -2.45 -4.99
N VAL A 330 -8.40 -1.41 -5.51
CA VAL A 330 -8.42 -0.06 -4.94
C VAL A 330 -9.01 0.89 -5.98
N PHE A 331 -10.10 1.55 -5.63
CA PHE A 331 -10.75 2.54 -6.48
C PHE A 331 -10.42 3.94 -5.97
N SER A 332 -10.11 4.88 -6.87
CA SER A 332 -9.78 6.27 -6.53
C SER A 332 -10.65 7.27 -7.27
N LEU A 333 -10.80 8.49 -6.76
CA LEU A 333 -11.45 9.59 -7.45
C LEU A 333 -10.44 10.39 -8.26
N GLN A 334 -10.83 10.79 -9.47
CA GLN A 334 -10.13 11.78 -10.28
C GLN A 334 -11.09 12.91 -10.63
N GLN A 335 -10.74 14.15 -10.32
CA GLN A 335 -11.56 15.30 -10.66
C GLN A 335 -11.54 15.55 -12.18
N THR A 336 -12.73 15.57 -12.79
CA THR A 336 -12.92 15.78 -14.24
C THR A 336 -13.70 17.06 -14.56
N GLY A 337 -14.37 17.65 -13.56
CA GLY A 337 -15.06 18.93 -13.63
C GLY A 337 -15.08 19.63 -12.27
N GLU A 338 -15.74 20.79 -12.17
CA GLU A 338 -15.78 21.55 -10.91
C GLU A 338 -16.38 20.75 -9.74
N THR A 339 -17.47 20.00 -10.00
CA THR A 339 -18.15 19.13 -9.02
C THR A 339 -18.19 17.67 -9.46
N THR A 340 -17.50 17.32 -10.55
CA THR A 340 -17.55 15.99 -11.17
C THR A 340 -16.25 15.24 -10.95
N HIS A 341 -16.35 13.99 -10.48
CA HIS A 341 -15.22 13.09 -10.29
C HIS A 341 -15.47 11.76 -11.01
N ALA A 342 -14.48 11.27 -11.76
CA ALA A 342 -14.47 9.92 -12.27
C ALA A 342 -13.94 8.95 -11.21
N ILE A 343 -14.61 7.83 -11.04
CA ILE A 343 -14.06 6.70 -10.29
C ILE A 343 -13.08 5.97 -11.20
N MET A 344 -11.87 5.76 -10.71
CA MET A 344 -10.77 5.14 -11.42
C MET A 344 -10.42 3.80 -10.79
N ALA A 345 -10.04 2.83 -11.62
CA ALA A 345 -9.52 1.52 -11.22
C ALA A 345 -8.01 1.41 -11.48
N PRO A 346 -7.32 0.44 -10.88
CA PRO A 346 -5.94 0.12 -11.23
C PRO A 346 -5.83 -0.33 -12.69
N ASN A 347 -4.77 0.09 -13.38
CA ASN A 347 -4.51 -0.35 -14.75
C ASN A 347 -3.86 -1.74 -14.77
N TYR A 348 -4.63 -2.78 -15.04
CA TYR A 348 -4.14 -4.16 -15.14
C TYR A 348 -3.67 -4.57 -16.54
N ALA A 349 -3.56 -3.64 -17.50
CA ALA A 349 -3.13 -3.96 -18.85
C ALA A 349 -1.66 -4.42 -18.92
N ASP A 350 -0.82 -3.92 -18.01
CA ASP A 350 0.60 -4.29 -17.89
C ASP A 350 0.92 -4.73 -16.44
N PRO A 351 1.75 -5.79 -16.26
CA PRO A 351 2.25 -6.27 -14.97
C PRO A 351 2.76 -5.20 -13.99
N MET A 352 3.30 -4.09 -14.50
CA MET A 352 3.94 -3.01 -13.76
C MET A 352 3.06 -1.77 -13.58
N SER A 353 1.97 -1.66 -14.35
CA SER A 353 1.14 -0.45 -14.39
C SER A 353 0.11 -0.37 -13.27
N PHE A 354 -0.33 -1.49 -12.69
CA PHE A 354 -1.47 -1.48 -11.76
C PHE A 354 -1.22 -0.69 -10.45
N HIS A 355 0.03 -0.47 -10.04
CA HIS A 355 0.35 0.43 -8.93
C HIS A 355 0.45 1.90 -9.32
N ARG A 356 0.87 2.18 -10.56
CA ARG A 356 1.29 3.51 -11.03
C ARG A 356 0.21 4.24 -11.82
N GLU A 357 -0.62 3.49 -12.51
CA GLU A 357 -1.60 4.01 -13.45
C GLU A 357 -3.01 3.69 -13.01
N ARG A 358 -3.91 4.58 -13.40
CA ARG A 358 -5.35 4.50 -13.12
C ARG A 358 -6.11 4.71 -14.42
N VAL A 359 -7.17 3.93 -14.60
CA VAL A 359 -8.03 3.96 -15.79
C VAL A 359 -9.47 4.22 -15.39
N ASP A 360 -10.20 4.94 -16.23
CA ASP A 360 -11.62 5.25 -16.03
C ASP A 360 -12.53 4.05 -16.35
N ASP A 361 -12.02 3.07 -17.10
CA ASP A 361 -12.69 1.81 -17.38
C ASP A 361 -12.53 0.82 -16.22
N LEU A 362 -13.61 0.65 -15.45
CA LEU A 362 -13.66 -0.23 -14.29
C LEU A 362 -13.86 -1.71 -14.65
N THR A 363 -14.02 -2.05 -15.94
CA THR A 363 -14.47 -3.39 -16.38
C THR A 363 -13.60 -4.51 -15.82
N VAL A 364 -12.27 -4.40 -15.92
CA VAL A 364 -11.36 -5.45 -15.45
C VAL A 364 -11.44 -5.63 -13.93
N ALA A 365 -11.38 -4.52 -13.18
CA ALA A 365 -11.47 -4.55 -11.72
C ALA A 365 -12.80 -5.14 -11.22
N LEU A 366 -13.91 -4.78 -11.87
CA LEU A 366 -15.24 -5.29 -11.54
C LEU A 366 -15.40 -6.77 -11.89
N ARG A 367 -14.83 -7.24 -13.01
CA ARG A 367 -14.81 -8.68 -13.36
C ARG A 367 -14.02 -9.51 -12.36
N ILE A 368 -12.87 -9.01 -11.90
CA ILE A 368 -12.08 -9.67 -10.86
C ILE A 368 -12.92 -9.82 -9.59
N ALA A 369 -13.55 -8.73 -9.13
CA ALA A 369 -14.38 -8.76 -7.92
C ALA A 369 -15.58 -9.71 -8.07
N ALA A 370 -16.22 -9.74 -9.24
CA ALA A 370 -17.34 -10.63 -9.53
C ALA A 370 -16.91 -12.10 -9.51
N ALA A 371 -15.83 -12.44 -10.23
CA ALA A 371 -15.31 -13.80 -10.31
C ALA A 371 -14.86 -14.32 -8.94
N GLN A 372 -14.20 -13.48 -8.13
CA GLN A 372 -13.81 -13.85 -6.77
C GLN A 372 -15.02 -14.08 -5.85
N ALA A 373 -16.05 -13.24 -5.95
CA ALA A 373 -17.27 -13.41 -5.18
C ALA A 373 -18.05 -14.67 -5.59
N GLU A 374 -18.03 -15.03 -6.88
CA GLU A 374 -18.61 -16.26 -7.40
C GLU A 374 -17.87 -17.49 -6.89
N VAL A 375 -16.54 -17.54 -7.02
CA VAL A 375 -15.71 -18.65 -6.54
C VAL A 375 -15.91 -18.90 -5.04
N VAL A 376 -15.91 -17.84 -4.21
CA VAL A 376 -16.13 -17.98 -2.77
C VAL A 376 -17.53 -18.52 -2.45
N ARG A 377 -18.54 -18.04 -3.19
CA ARG A 377 -19.93 -18.49 -3.02
C ARG A 377 -20.09 -19.95 -3.39
N ASP A 378 -19.54 -20.35 -4.54
CA ASP A 378 -19.63 -21.73 -5.04
C ASP A 378 -18.87 -22.69 -4.15
N ALA A 379 -17.71 -22.26 -3.61
CA ALA A 379 -16.96 -22.99 -2.61
C ALA A 379 -17.68 -23.14 -1.26
N GLY A 380 -18.68 -22.30 -0.98
CA GLY A 380 -19.39 -22.30 0.29
C GLY A 380 -18.47 -22.03 1.49
N VAL A 381 -17.49 -21.14 1.31
CA VAL A 381 -16.49 -20.77 2.32
C VAL A 381 -16.56 -19.29 2.68
N GLN A 382 -15.92 -18.91 3.79
CA GLN A 382 -15.72 -17.50 4.11
C GLN A 382 -14.52 -16.97 3.33
N ALA A 383 -14.69 -15.79 2.71
CA ALA A 383 -13.60 -15.12 2.02
C ALA A 383 -12.47 -14.74 3.00
N SER A 384 -11.22 -14.89 2.56
CA SER A 384 -10.05 -14.31 3.21
C SER A 384 -9.48 -13.21 2.34
N ASN A 385 -9.13 -12.09 2.97
CA ASN A 385 -8.84 -10.85 2.26
C ASN A 385 -7.44 -10.86 1.62
N THR A 386 -7.38 -11.10 0.31
CA THR A 386 -6.17 -10.90 -0.50
C THR A 386 -6.32 -9.65 -1.37
N THR A 387 -5.31 -8.78 -1.36
CA THR A 387 -5.33 -7.49 -2.08
C THR A 387 -4.37 -7.51 -3.25
N MET A 388 -4.56 -6.62 -4.24
CA MET A 388 -3.64 -6.52 -5.38
C MET A 388 -2.18 -6.24 -5.00
N SER A 389 -1.93 -5.69 -3.81
CA SER A 389 -0.58 -5.38 -3.32
C SER A 389 0.08 -6.53 -2.56
N ASP A 390 -0.65 -7.61 -2.28
CA ASP A 390 -0.11 -8.75 -1.55
C ASP A 390 0.84 -9.57 -2.44
N GLU A 391 1.82 -10.22 -1.82
CA GLU A 391 2.75 -11.12 -2.49
C GLU A 391 2.18 -12.54 -2.56
N VAL A 392 2.20 -13.11 -3.77
CA VAL A 392 1.96 -14.51 -4.07
C VAL A 392 3.31 -15.16 -4.37
N SER A 393 3.62 -16.25 -3.69
CA SER A 393 4.86 -17.00 -3.93
C SER A 393 4.69 -17.88 -5.16
N VAL A 394 5.57 -17.76 -6.14
CA VAL A 394 5.52 -18.56 -7.36
C VAL A 394 6.86 -19.24 -7.57
N GLN A 395 6.82 -20.57 -7.65
CA GLN A 395 7.99 -21.35 -8.00
C GLN A 395 8.40 -21.09 -9.45
N ARG A 396 9.70 -20.90 -9.71
CA ARG A 396 10.22 -20.61 -11.06
C ARG A 396 9.76 -21.63 -12.10
N ALA A 397 9.84 -22.92 -11.79
CA ALA A 397 9.36 -23.96 -12.71
C ALA A 397 7.84 -23.91 -12.95
N ALA A 398 7.06 -23.54 -11.94
CA ALA A 398 5.61 -23.36 -12.09
C ALA A 398 5.27 -22.13 -12.96
N PHE A 399 6.03 -21.04 -12.80
CA PHE A 399 5.93 -19.86 -13.65
C PHE A 399 6.23 -20.19 -15.11
N ASP A 400 7.36 -20.88 -15.36
CA ASP A 400 7.77 -21.28 -16.71
C ASP A 400 6.75 -22.25 -17.33
N ALA A 401 6.25 -23.22 -16.57
CA ALA A 401 5.23 -24.17 -17.00
C ALA A 401 3.92 -23.45 -17.37
N TYR A 402 3.41 -22.57 -16.50
CA TYR A 402 2.19 -21.80 -16.74
C TYR A 402 2.30 -20.95 -18.01
N ARG A 403 3.43 -20.26 -18.20
CA ARG A 403 3.70 -19.40 -19.37
C ARG A 403 3.81 -20.20 -20.66
N SER A 404 4.37 -21.41 -20.60
CA SER A 404 4.48 -22.30 -21.75
C SER A 404 3.13 -22.86 -22.21
N GLY A 405 2.10 -22.81 -21.36
CA GLY A 405 0.79 -23.42 -21.62
C GLY A 405 0.81 -24.95 -21.65
N ALA A 406 1.94 -25.59 -21.30
CA ALA A 406 2.03 -27.04 -21.21
C ALA A 406 1.03 -27.56 -20.16
N PRO A 407 0.43 -28.74 -20.35
CA PRO A 407 -0.50 -29.35 -19.41
C PRO A 407 0.23 -29.94 -18.19
N GLU A 408 1.16 -29.18 -17.62
CA GLU A 408 1.89 -29.57 -16.42
C GLU A 408 0.96 -29.43 -15.21
N PRO A 409 0.94 -30.41 -14.29
CA PRO A 409 0.21 -30.29 -13.04
C PRO A 409 0.78 -29.16 -12.18
N LEU A 410 -0.03 -28.15 -11.89
CA LEU A 410 0.30 -27.06 -10.98
C LEU A 410 -0.58 -27.16 -9.73
N VAL A 411 0.02 -26.89 -8.59
CA VAL A 411 -0.68 -26.79 -7.31
C VAL A 411 -0.64 -25.34 -6.86
N PHE A 412 -1.81 -24.77 -6.61
CA PHE A 412 -1.96 -23.44 -6.04
C PHE A 412 -2.60 -23.56 -4.67
N GLU A 413 -1.80 -23.34 -3.62
CA GLU A 413 -2.22 -23.55 -2.24
C GLU A 413 -2.09 -22.28 -1.41
N ARG A 414 -2.95 -22.13 -0.41
CA ARG A 414 -2.89 -21.05 0.56
C ARG A 414 -2.52 -21.61 1.93
N VAL A 415 -1.30 -21.31 2.37
CA VAL A 415 -0.78 -21.78 3.66
C VAL A 415 -0.88 -20.66 4.70
N PRO A 416 -1.39 -20.94 5.90
CA PRO A 416 -1.39 -19.97 6.98
C PRO A 416 0.05 -19.59 7.35
N LEU A 417 0.34 -18.30 7.37
CA LEU A 417 1.68 -17.79 7.66
C LEU A 417 1.82 -17.41 9.15
N PRO A 418 2.89 -17.90 9.82
CA PRO A 418 3.30 -17.38 11.12
C PRO A 418 3.47 -15.85 11.10
N GLN A 419 3.22 -15.17 12.22
CA GLN A 419 3.26 -13.70 12.30
C GLN A 419 4.59 -13.10 11.81
N ASP A 420 5.71 -13.77 12.09
CA ASP A 420 7.06 -13.39 11.67
C ASP A 420 7.33 -13.59 10.17
N GLN A 421 6.43 -14.28 9.44
CA GLN A 421 6.54 -14.59 8.01
C GLN A 421 5.42 -13.95 7.16
N GLN A 422 4.55 -13.15 7.77
CA GLN A 422 3.46 -12.46 7.06
C GLN A 422 3.93 -11.34 6.14
N VAL A 423 5.20 -10.93 6.23
CA VAL A 423 5.78 -9.89 5.38
C VAL A 423 7.05 -10.41 4.72
N SER A 424 7.17 -10.14 3.42
CA SER A 424 8.32 -10.55 2.64
C SER A 424 9.53 -9.67 2.93
N ALA A 425 10.69 -10.07 2.42
CA ALA A 425 11.87 -9.22 2.47
C ALA A 425 11.63 -7.85 1.80
N GLU A 426 10.68 -7.73 0.87
CA GLU A 426 10.36 -6.49 0.15
C GLU A 426 9.30 -5.63 0.88
N GLY A 427 9.01 -5.94 2.15
CA GLY A 427 8.03 -5.19 2.94
C GLY A 427 6.57 -5.40 2.51
N ARG A 428 6.31 -6.33 1.58
CA ARG A 428 4.95 -6.66 1.11
C ARG A 428 4.32 -7.72 2.00
N ARG A 429 3.02 -7.58 2.24
CA ARG A 429 2.25 -8.62 2.94
C ARG A 429 2.22 -9.87 2.07
N ARG A 430 2.67 -11.00 2.61
CA ARG A 430 2.54 -12.30 1.97
C ARG A 430 1.12 -12.79 2.13
N SER A 431 0.50 -13.16 1.01
CA SER A 431 -0.89 -13.62 0.97
C SER A 431 -1.09 -15.03 1.54
N GLY A 432 -0.01 -15.81 1.69
CA GLY A 432 -0.05 -17.24 1.97
C GLY A 432 -0.19 -18.10 0.71
N TRP A 433 -0.55 -17.51 -0.43
CA TRP A 433 -0.65 -18.22 -1.70
C TRP A 433 0.71 -18.63 -2.24
N MET A 434 0.80 -19.87 -2.69
CA MET A 434 1.97 -20.46 -3.32
C MET A 434 1.57 -21.28 -4.55
N LEU A 435 2.18 -20.98 -5.70
CA LEU A 435 2.07 -21.79 -6.93
C LEU A 435 3.32 -22.66 -7.08
N SER A 436 3.15 -23.96 -7.23
CA SER A 436 4.25 -24.93 -7.33
C SER A 436 4.00 -26.05 -8.35
N VAL A 437 5.08 -26.74 -8.73
CA VAL A 437 5.07 -28.00 -9.50
C VAL A 437 5.75 -29.09 -8.67
N SER A 438 5.22 -30.31 -8.72
CA SER A 438 5.79 -31.44 -7.98
C SER A 438 7.12 -31.96 -8.56
N ARG A 439 7.44 -31.62 -9.81
CA ARG A 439 8.56 -32.22 -10.58
C ARG A 439 9.82 -31.36 -10.69
N ALA A 440 9.97 -30.30 -9.90
CA ALA A 440 11.18 -29.50 -9.94
C ALA A 440 12.43 -30.29 -9.52
N THR A 441 13.37 -30.43 -10.46
CA THR A 441 14.56 -31.27 -10.36
C THR A 441 15.79 -30.52 -9.89
N SER A 442 15.85 -29.20 -10.11
CA SER A 442 16.98 -28.34 -9.71
C SER A 442 16.60 -27.30 -8.65
N ASP A 443 17.61 -26.80 -7.91
CA ASP A 443 17.40 -25.71 -6.94
C ASP A 443 16.92 -24.43 -7.61
N ASN A 444 17.35 -24.17 -8.85
CA ASN A 444 16.86 -23.03 -9.63
C ASN A 444 15.37 -23.17 -9.97
N GLU A 445 14.92 -24.38 -10.31
CA GLU A 445 13.50 -24.68 -10.55
C GLU A 445 12.65 -24.60 -9.29
N ARG A 446 13.24 -24.83 -8.11
CA ARG A 446 12.58 -24.71 -6.79
C ARG A 446 12.60 -23.30 -6.21
N MET A 447 13.30 -22.37 -6.83
CA MET A 447 13.36 -20.99 -6.36
C MET A 447 11.95 -20.37 -6.37
N LEU A 448 11.54 -19.85 -5.21
CA LEU A 448 10.30 -19.10 -5.07
C LEU A 448 10.56 -17.62 -5.34
N GLN A 449 9.71 -17.03 -6.18
CA GLN A 449 9.67 -15.61 -6.44
C GLN A 449 8.39 -15.02 -5.84
N GLY A 450 8.51 -13.89 -5.14
CA GLY A 450 7.36 -13.10 -4.72
C GLY A 450 6.82 -12.28 -5.90
N ILE A 451 5.55 -12.48 -6.25
CA ILE A 451 4.87 -11.73 -7.31
C ILE A 451 3.68 -10.99 -6.70
N PRO A 452 3.54 -9.66 -6.90
CA PRO A 452 2.34 -8.95 -6.48
C PRO A 452 1.08 -9.54 -7.09
N ALA A 453 0.02 -9.68 -6.31
CA ALA A 453 -1.21 -10.34 -6.78
C ALA A 453 -1.85 -9.59 -7.95
N GLY A 454 -1.75 -8.25 -7.99
CA GLY A 454 -2.21 -7.43 -9.12
C GLY A 454 -1.45 -7.71 -10.42
N THR A 455 -0.16 -8.06 -10.34
CA THR A 455 0.64 -8.49 -11.49
C THR A 455 0.10 -9.79 -12.10
N LEU A 456 -0.50 -10.67 -11.29
CA LEU A 456 -1.10 -11.92 -11.79
C LEU A 456 -2.28 -11.67 -12.72
N VAL A 457 -2.94 -10.51 -12.66
CA VAL A 457 -4.04 -10.19 -13.58
C VAL A 457 -3.57 -10.19 -15.03
N ALA A 458 -2.39 -9.65 -15.30
CA ALA A 458 -1.80 -9.62 -16.64
C ALA A 458 -1.05 -10.92 -16.98
N MET A 459 -0.40 -11.55 -16.00
CA MET A 459 0.53 -12.67 -16.25
C MET A 459 -0.10 -14.06 -16.08
N MET A 460 -1.02 -14.20 -15.12
CA MET A 460 -1.63 -15.47 -14.73
C MET A 460 -3.12 -15.31 -14.38
N PRO A 461 -3.94 -14.79 -15.31
CA PRO A 461 -5.31 -14.39 -15.02
C PRO A 461 -6.18 -15.53 -14.47
N ALA A 462 -5.90 -16.78 -14.83
CA ALA A 462 -6.66 -17.93 -14.35
C ALA A 462 -6.56 -18.16 -12.82
N LEU A 463 -5.54 -17.61 -12.15
CA LEU A 463 -5.37 -17.78 -10.70
C LEU A 463 -6.15 -16.74 -9.89
N VAL A 464 -6.40 -15.56 -10.48
CA VAL A 464 -6.95 -14.39 -9.78
C VAL A 464 -8.34 -14.62 -9.15
N PRO A 465 -9.28 -15.37 -9.78
CA PRO A 465 -10.58 -15.65 -9.18
C PRO A 465 -10.50 -16.37 -7.82
N PHE A 466 -9.43 -17.12 -7.58
CA PHE A 466 -9.32 -17.96 -6.39
C PHE A 466 -8.67 -17.26 -5.19
N LEU A 467 -8.09 -16.08 -5.38
CA LEU A 467 -7.27 -15.42 -4.35
C LEU A 467 -8.02 -15.07 -3.06
N GLN A 468 -9.35 -14.99 -3.09
CA GLN A 468 -10.18 -14.74 -1.90
C GLN A 468 -10.53 -16.02 -1.11
N LEU A 469 -10.12 -17.20 -1.56
CA LEU A 469 -10.33 -18.44 -0.79
C LEU A 469 -9.52 -18.41 0.52
N PRO A 470 -10.04 -19.04 1.60
CA PRO A 470 -9.40 -19.03 2.91
C PRO A 470 -8.12 -19.86 2.95
N ASP A 471 -7.41 -19.77 4.07
CA ASP A 471 -6.24 -20.61 4.35
C ASP A 471 -6.63 -22.10 4.31
N ASP A 472 -5.62 -22.94 4.16
CA ASP A 472 -5.74 -24.39 3.99
C ASP A 472 -6.50 -24.79 2.71
N CYS A 473 -6.62 -23.89 1.73
CA CYS A 473 -7.14 -24.23 0.40
C CYS A 473 -6.04 -24.72 -0.53
N VAL A 474 -6.32 -25.78 -1.28
CA VAL A 474 -5.43 -26.34 -2.31
C VAL A 474 -6.21 -26.50 -3.60
N LEU A 475 -5.65 -25.98 -4.68
CA LEU A 475 -6.25 -25.96 -6.01
C LEU A 475 -5.31 -26.65 -6.99
N SER A 476 -5.87 -27.49 -7.84
CA SER A 476 -5.10 -28.18 -8.88
C SER A 476 -5.41 -27.59 -10.24
N PHE A 477 -4.36 -27.38 -11.04
CA PHE A 477 -4.47 -26.96 -12.43
C PHE A 477 -3.69 -27.92 -13.33
N ALA A 478 -4.12 -28.04 -14.58
CA ALA A 478 -3.36 -28.65 -15.66
C ALA A 478 -3.03 -27.54 -16.67
N GLY A 479 -1.80 -27.06 -16.65
CA GLY A 479 -1.44 -25.80 -17.30
C GLY A 479 -2.30 -24.66 -16.74
N GLN A 480 -3.04 -23.95 -17.61
CA GLN A 480 -3.88 -22.82 -17.20
C GLN A 480 -5.32 -23.24 -16.81
N GLN A 481 -5.66 -24.53 -16.94
CA GLN A 481 -7.01 -25.03 -16.71
C GLN A 481 -7.19 -25.52 -15.28
N PHE A 482 -8.12 -24.90 -14.55
CA PHE A 482 -8.55 -25.34 -13.23
C PHE A 482 -9.17 -26.75 -13.29
N GLN A 483 -8.80 -27.62 -12.35
CA GLN A 483 -9.29 -29.00 -12.29
C GLN A 483 -10.20 -29.25 -11.08
N ASN A 484 -9.74 -28.89 -9.89
CA ASN A 484 -10.47 -29.10 -8.63
C ASN A 484 -9.89 -28.26 -7.48
N GLY A 485 -10.69 -28.08 -6.43
CA GLY A 485 -10.28 -27.36 -5.22
C GLY A 485 -10.74 -28.05 -3.94
N TYR A 486 -9.86 -28.06 -2.93
CA TYR A 486 -10.10 -28.67 -1.63
C TYR A 486 -9.78 -27.70 -0.51
N GLN A 487 -10.57 -27.76 0.56
CA GLN A 487 -10.24 -27.17 1.85
C GLN A 487 -9.73 -28.28 2.78
N ILE A 488 -8.50 -28.12 3.25
CA ILE A 488 -7.78 -29.08 4.07
C ILE A 488 -8.13 -28.87 5.55
N ASP A 489 -8.27 -29.96 6.28
CA ASP A 489 -8.30 -30.00 7.73
C ASP A 489 -6.89 -30.36 8.24
N SER A 490 -6.05 -29.35 8.38
CA SER A 490 -4.62 -29.51 8.70
C SER A 490 -4.40 -30.21 10.05
N ALA A 491 -5.35 -30.08 10.98
CA ALA A 491 -5.31 -30.76 12.27
C ALA A 491 -5.48 -32.29 12.16
N LYS A 492 -6.23 -32.76 11.15
CA LYS A 492 -6.46 -34.21 10.93
C LYS A 492 -5.34 -34.91 10.18
N ILE A 493 -4.51 -34.17 9.42
CA ILE A 493 -3.48 -34.77 8.56
C ILE A 493 -2.53 -35.67 9.37
N VAL A 494 -2.06 -35.22 10.52
CA VAL A 494 -1.08 -35.97 11.33
C VAL A 494 -1.70 -37.26 11.90
N GLU A 495 -2.94 -37.19 12.36
CA GLU A 495 -3.68 -38.35 12.87
C GLU A 495 -3.92 -39.38 11.75
N LEU A 496 -4.41 -38.92 10.60
CA LEU A 496 -4.72 -39.79 9.46
C LEU A 496 -3.46 -40.39 8.81
N ALA A 497 -2.36 -39.64 8.73
CA ALA A 497 -1.08 -40.16 8.26
C ALA A 497 -0.53 -41.26 9.20
N THR A 498 -0.81 -41.16 10.51
CA THR A 498 -0.43 -42.19 11.48
C THR A 498 -1.31 -43.44 11.36
N ALA A 499 -2.62 -43.25 11.13
CA ALA A 499 -3.58 -44.34 10.94
C ALA A 499 -3.41 -45.05 9.58
N HIS A 500 -2.94 -44.33 8.56
CA HIS A 500 -2.77 -44.81 7.19
C HIS A 500 -1.34 -44.52 6.68
N PRO A 501 -0.31 -45.19 7.23
CA PRO A 501 1.10 -44.87 6.93
C PRO A 501 1.55 -45.13 5.48
N GLY A 502 0.71 -45.80 4.68
CA GLY A 502 0.94 -46.03 3.25
C GLY A 502 0.16 -45.09 2.32
N ALA A 503 -0.73 -44.25 2.86
CA ALA A 503 -1.53 -43.32 2.07
C ALA A 503 -0.72 -42.08 1.70
N SER A 504 -0.79 -41.69 0.43
CA SER A 504 -0.29 -40.43 -0.09
C SER A 504 -1.11 -39.25 0.43
N MET A 505 -0.56 -38.03 0.37
CA MET A 505 -1.30 -36.82 0.77
C MET A 505 -2.61 -36.64 -0.01
N GLY A 506 -2.63 -37.02 -1.29
CA GLY A 506 -3.84 -37.04 -2.10
C GLY A 506 -4.91 -37.97 -1.53
N GLU A 507 -4.55 -39.21 -1.23
CA GLU A 507 -5.46 -40.20 -0.63
C GLU A 507 -5.94 -39.76 0.77
N LEU A 508 -5.07 -39.12 1.57
CA LEU A 508 -5.46 -38.55 2.86
C LEU A 508 -6.57 -37.49 2.69
N ILE A 509 -6.40 -36.58 1.73
CA ILE A 509 -7.35 -35.50 1.45
C ILE A 509 -8.66 -36.04 0.85
N THR A 510 -8.59 -36.98 -0.11
CA THR A 510 -9.77 -37.39 -0.90
C THR A 510 -10.50 -38.61 -0.34
N GLU A 511 -9.80 -39.56 0.28
CA GLU A 511 -10.37 -40.86 0.68
C GLU A 511 -10.49 -41.01 2.21
N HIS A 512 -9.58 -40.40 2.96
CA HIS A 512 -9.54 -40.52 4.43
C HIS A 512 -10.07 -39.30 5.18
N GLY A 513 -10.63 -38.32 4.48
CA GLY A 513 -11.36 -37.19 5.08
C GLY A 513 -10.47 -36.09 5.67
N ALA A 514 -9.20 -36.00 5.26
CA ALA A 514 -8.32 -34.88 5.61
C ALA A 514 -8.66 -33.59 4.84
N GLY A 515 -9.58 -33.64 3.88
CA GLY A 515 -10.08 -32.45 3.20
C GLY A 515 -11.50 -32.60 2.69
N ARG A 516 -12.10 -31.46 2.35
CA ARG A 516 -13.43 -31.34 1.75
C ARG A 516 -13.27 -30.72 0.37
N ARG A 517 -13.84 -31.36 -0.66
CA ARG A 517 -13.93 -30.73 -1.99
C ARG A 517 -14.83 -29.51 -1.92
N ILE A 518 -14.34 -28.38 -2.41
CA ILE A 518 -15.06 -27.11 -2.46
C ILE A 518 -15.32 -26.65 -3.89
N LEU A 519 -14.54 -27.10 -4.89
CA LEU A 519 -14.67 -26.72 -6.30
C LEU A 519 -14.39 -27.92 -7.23
#